data_AF-A0A3M7MZP6-F1
#
_entry.id   AF-A0A3M7MZP6-F1
#
_cell.length_a   1.000
_cell.length_b   1.000
_cell.length_c   1.000
_cell.angle_alpha   90.00
_cell.angle_beta   90.00
_cell.angle_gamma   90.00
#
_symmetry.space_group_name_H-M   'P 1'
#
loop_
_entity.id
_entity.type
_entity.pdbx_description
1 polymer ?
#
loop_
_entity_poly.entity_id
_entity_poly.type
_entity_poly.pdbx_seq_one_letter_code
_entity_poly.pdbx_strand_id
1 'polypeptide(L)'
;MPKRICAIVLDPSEKKIVVGDKFGDVYCLPLHPSKDYVRPKPAAQAFQPSATELTVHTKGNLEALRQQREQKNISPRKEGLEFEHRLLLGHVSLLTDVLIATAVIEQREGAFTITSDRDEHIRVSRYPQGHVIQGYCLGHSDFVSQLCIPGWSPEHLISGGGEPSVKVFDWQKGLLLSEENFEGDEVKAAVTKALASNKDDRSLDKLAISGIWAIGTESTTTAIEDRKTGLILAAFEGLPLLVSFTLGADGRLDLHQIIETSSNVLDVVRIAEGDLIIISLDTAHEKAATKSLKAESGNESVSLEAFELTSAENGGTVWRLAGIAERLNTSITGIEDRPVAWGAAMMDQRNARSSYSTLGEFLYGLENLRKKRGQAAEDGEAEADQEAEGDA
;
A
#
# COMPACT_ATOMS: atom_id res chain seq x y z
N MET A 1 -5.84 -14.22 12.05
CA MET A 1 -5.39 -14.37 10.65
C MET A 1 -4.20 -15.32 10.60
N PRO A 2 -4.07 -16.16 9.55
CA PRO A 2 -3.00 -17.16 9.47
C PRO A 2 -1.64 -16.52 9.16
N LYS A 3 -1.66 -15.34 8.53
CA LYS A 3 -0.51 -14.54 8.11
C LYS A 3 -0.67 -13.09 8.57
N ARG A 4 0.42 -12.31 8.49
CA ARG A 4 0.42 -10.86 8.78
C ARG A 4 -0.58 -10.18 7.83
N ILE A 5 -1.42 -9.33 8.39
CA ILE A 5 -2.34 -8.47 7.64
C ILE A 5 -1.51 -7.38 6.95
N CYS A 6 -1.76 -7.15 5.65
CA CYS A 6 -1.16 -6.04 4.91
C CYS A 6 -2.15 -4.88 4.73
N ALA A 7 -3.41 -5.18 4.46
CA ALA A 7 -4.44 -4.18 4.18
C ALA A 7 -5.78 -4.55 4.82
N ILE A 8 -6.56 -3.53 5.17
CA ILE A 8 -7.89 -3.66 5.76
C ILE A 8 -8.80 -2.56 5.23
N VAL A 9 -10.02 -2.91 4.87
CA VAL A 9 -11.04 -1.97 4.42
C VAL A 9 -12.42 -2.42 4.88
N LEU A 10 -13.32 -1.47 5.15
CA LEU A 10 -14.73 -1.79 5.44
C LEU A 10 -15.48 -2.12 4.15
N ASP A 11 -16.46 -3.01 4.26
CA ASP A 11 -17.41 -3.22 3.17
C ASP A 11 -18.42 -2.06 3.07
N PRO A 12 -19.18 -1.94 1.97
CA PRO A 12 -20.08 -0.80 1.78
C PRO A 12 -21.18 -0.70 2.83
N SER A 13 -21.44 -1.78 3.58
CA SER A 13 -22.42 -1.81 4.65
C SER A 13 -21.85 -1.42 6.01
N GLU A 14 -20.52 -1.27 6.12
CA GLU A 14 -19.74 -1.06 7.34
C GLU A 14 -19.96 -2.13 8.42
N LYS A 15 -20.51 -3.28 8.05
CA LYS A 15 -20.77 -4.42 8.96
C LYS A 15 -19.73 -5.51 8.82
N LYS A 16 -18.89 -5.45 7.80
CA LYS A 16 -17.84 -6.42 7.52
C LYS A 16 -16.53 -5.70 7.24
N ILE A 17 -15.45 -6.38 7.57
CA ILE A 17 -14.08 -6.01 7.22
C ILE A 17 -13.60 -6.94 6.13
N VAL A 18 -12.96 -6.37 5.11
CA VAL A 18 -12.22 -7.10 4.10
C VAL A 18 -10.74 -6.94 4.43
N VAL A 19 -10.04 -8.05 4.56
CA VAL A 19 -8.68 -8.10 5.07
C VAL A 19 -7.81 -8.89 4.11
N GLY A 20 -6.77 -8.22 3.61
CA GLY A 20 -5.71 -8.83 2.82
C GLY A 20 -4.58 -9.31 3.70
N ASP A 21 -4.08 -10.52 3.43
CA ASP A 21 -2.88 -11.03 4.08
C ASP A 21 -1.65 -10.96 3.18
N LYS A 22 -0.47 -10.99 3.80
CA LYS A 22 0.82 -10.87 3.12
C LYS A 22 1.02 -11.90 2.00
N PHE A 23 0.35 -13.05 2.04
CA PHE A 23 0.56 -14.15 1.09
C PHE A 23 -0.42 -14.14 -0.08
N GLY A 24 -1.25 -13.10 -0.21
CA GLY A 24 -2.15 -12.95 -1.35
C GLY A 24 -3.61 -13.23 -1.02
N ASP A 25 -3.92 -13.82 0.14
CA ASP A 25 -5.29 -14.20 0.47
C ASP A 25 -6.11 -13.01 0.98
N VAL A 26 -7.33 -12.86 0.47
CA VAL A 26 -8.27 -11.82 0.90
C VAL A 26 -9.48 -12.45 1.53
N TYR A 27 -9.74 -12.08 2.78
CA TYR A 27 -10.82 -12.61 3.60
C TYR A 27 -11.87 -11.53 3.87
N CYS A 28 -13.12 -11.94 4.03
CA CYS A 28 -14.20 -11.12 4.56
C CYS A 28 -14.60 -11.66 5.93
N LEU A 29 -14.60 -10.80 6.93
CA LEU A 29 -14.97 -11.12 8.30
C LEU A 29 -16.10 -10.17 8.73
N PRO A 30 -17.06 -10.61 9.54
CA PRO A 30 -18.02 -9.69 10.13
C PRO A 30 -17.33 -8.83 11.20
N LEU A 31 -17.73 -7.56 11.30
CA LEU A 31 -17.21 -6.65 12.32
C LEU A 31 -17.60 -7.10 13.74
N HIS A 32 -18.77 -7.72 13.86
CA HIS A 32 -19.24 -8.38 15.07
C HIS A 32 -19.55 -9.85 14.76
N PRO A 33 -19.08 -10.81 15.57
CA PRO A 33 -19.38 -12.22 15.36
C PRO A 33 -20.89 -12.46 15.22
N SER A 34 -21.29 -13.31 14.28
CA SER A 34 -22.68 -13.74 14.13
C SER A 34 -23.11 -14.49 15.40
N LYS A 35 -24.35 -14.28 15.84
CA LYS A 35 -24.90 -14.93 17.06
C LYS A 35 -24.87 -16.46 16.99
N ASP A 36 -24.96 -17.00 15.78
CA ASP A 36 -24.98 -18.45 15.51
C ASP A 36 -23.60 -19.01 15.16
N TYR A 37 -22.53 -18.21 15.22
CA TYR A 37 -21.18 -18.69 14.92
C TYR A 37 -20.69 -19.65 16.00
N VAL A 38 -20.47 -20.90 15.61
CA VAL A 38 -19.85 -21.93 16.46
C VAL A 38 -18.42 -22.13 16.01
N ARG A 39 -17.46 -21.88 16.90
CA ARG A 39 -16.04 -22.13 16.64
C ARG A 39 -15.83 -23.59 16.18
N PRO A 40 -15.21 -23.82 15.01
CA PRO A 40 -14.82 -25.16 14.59
C PRO A 40 -13.94 -25.79 15.66
N LYS A 41 -14.29 -26.99 16.14
CA LYS A 41 -13.38 -27.77 16.98
C LYS A 41 -12.28 -28.34 16.09
N PRO A 42 -11.00 -28.27 16.48
CA PRO A 42 -9.92 -28.89 15.71
C PRO A 42 -10.22 -30.38 15.54
N ALA A 43 -10.45 -30.82 14.30
CA ALA A 43 -10.58 -32.23 14.01
C ALA A 43 -9.17 -32.80 13.82
N ALA A 44 -8.74 -33.67 14.73
CA ALA A 44 -7.55 -34.48 14.54
C ALA A 44 -7.80 -35.50 13.41
N GLN A 45 -7.65 -35.06 12.15
CA GLN A 45 -7.67 -35.97 11.00
C GLN A 45 -6.26 -36.44 10.70
N ALA A 46 -6.10 -37.77 10.64
CA ALA A 46 -4.87 -38.38 10.16
C ALA A 46 -4.58 -37.92 8.73
N PHE A 47 -3.32 -37.62 8.43
CA PHE A 47 -2.86 -37.26 7.10
C PHE A 47 -3.24 -38.36 6.09
N GLN A 48 -3.98 -37.98 5.05
CA GLN A 48 -4.24 -38.84 3.89
C GLN A 48 -3.70 -38.12 2.66
N PRO A 49 -2.77 -38.74 1.90
CA PRO A 49 -2.28 -38.16 0.66
C PRO A 49 -3.44 -38.01 -0.32
N SER A 50 -3.55 -36.85 -0.97
CA SER A 50 -4.61 -36.55 -1.94
C SER A 50 -4.44 -37.29 -3.27
N ALA A 51 -3.20 -37.68 -3.61
CA ALA A 51 -2.88 -38.40 -4.82
C ALA A 51 -3.14 -39.92 -4.66
N THR A 52 -3.72 -40.52 -5.70
CA THR A 52 -3.91 -41.97 -5.81
C THR A 52 -2.92 -42.57 -6.81
N GLU A 53 -2.62 -43.87 -6.69
CA GLU A 53 -1.74 -44.59 -7.63
C GLU A 53 -2.24 -44.52 -9.09
N LEU A 54 -3.52 -44.21 -9.29
CA LEU A 54 -4.13 -44.02 -10.61
C LEU A 54 -3.83 -42.66 -11.24
N THR A 55 -3.41 -41.67 -10.44
CA THR A 55 -3.16 -40.28 -10.86
C THR A 55 -1.67 -39.99 -11.07
N VAL A 56 -0.80 -40.94 -10.73
CA VAL A 56 0.64 -40.74 -10.70
C VAL A 56 1.29 -41.58 -11.80
N HIS A 57 1.75 -40.91 -12.86
CA HIS A 57 2.24 -41.58 -14.07
C HIS A 57 3.77 -41.61 -14.19
N THR A 58 4.48 -40.85 -13.36
CA THR A 58 5.95 -40.80 -13.39
C THR A 58 6.55 -41.58 -12.21
N LYS A 59 7.70 -42.21 -12.46
CA LYS A 59 8.42 -43.03 -11.47
C LYS A 59 8.83 -42.21 -10.23
N GLY A 60 9.25 -40.95 -10.43
CA GLY A 60 9.60 -40.02 -9.36
C GLY A 60 8.40 -39.64 -8.47
N ASN A 61 7.25 -39.33 -9.07
CA ASN A 61 6.04 -39.02 -8.30
C ASN A 61 5.49 -40.25 -7.56
N LEU A 62 5.67 -41.46 -8.10
CA LEU A 62 5.28 -42.71 -7.43
C LEU A 62 6.16 -42.97 -6.20
N GLU A 63 7.47 -42.70 -6.30
CA GLU A 63 8.40 -42.75 -5.17
C GLU A 63 8.08 -41.67 -4.12
N ALA A 64 7.74 -40.45 -4.55
CA ALA A 64 7.30 -39.39 -3.65
C ALA A 64 5.99 -39.75 -2.91
N LEU A 65 5.02 -40.38 -3.59
CA LEU A 65 3.79 -40.87 -2.98
C LEU A 65 4.05 -41.97 -1.94
N ARG A 66 4.99 -42.88 -2.23
CA ARG A 66 5.44 -43.89 -1.25
C ARG A 66 6.09 -43.24 -0.04
N GLN A 67 6.99 -42.28 -0.25
CA GLN A 67 7.64 -41.54 0.83
C GLN A 67 6.64 -40.74 1.68
N GLN A 68 5.62 -40.13 1.07
CA GLN A 68 4.54 -39.44 1.78
C GLN A 68 3.67 -40.40 2.62
N ARG A 69 3.48 -41.65 2.18
CA ARG A 69 2.75 -42.68 2.95
C ARG A 69 3.59 -43.25 4.09
N GLU A 70 4.91 -43.38 3.88
CA GLU A 70 5.85 -43.89 4.88
C GLU A 70 6.16 -42.85 5.97
N GLN A 71 6.15 -41.55 5.62
CA GLN A 71 6.19 -40.47 6.58
C GLN A 71 4.87 -40.43 7.37
N LYS A 72 4.84 -41.11 8.51
CA LYS A 72 3.83 -40.90 9.58
C LYS A 72 3.99 -39.55 10.28
N ASN A 73 4.47 -38.52 9.58
CA ASN A 73 4.42 -37.17 10.09
C ASN A 73 2.97 -36.73 9.99
N ILE A 74 2.28 -36.79 11.13
CA ILE A 74 1.13 -35.94 11.40
C ILE A 74 1.69 -34.52 11.45
N SER A 75 2.04 -33.95 10.30
CA SER A 75 2.05 -32.49 10.22
C SER A 75 0.60 -32.12 10.53
N PRO A 76 0.33 -31.34 11.61
CA PRO A 76 -1.02 -30.83 11.81
C PRO A 76 -1.41 -30.17 10.48
N ARG A 77 -2.47 -30.66 9.84
CA ARG A 77 -3.10 -29.92 8.73
C ARG A 77 -3.23 -28.50 9.26
N LYS A 78 -2.75 -27.50 8.50
CA LYS A 78 -2.90 -26.08 8.86
C LYS A 78 -4.30 -25.92 9.43
N GLU A 79 -4.37 -25.68 10.73
CA GLU A 79 -5.65 -25.59 11.43
C GLU A 79 -6.46 -24.52 10.70
N GLY A 80 -7.68 -24.89 10.30
CA GLY A 80 -8.60 -23.92 9.71
C GLY A 80 -8.78 -22.77 10.70
N LEU A 81 -9.04 -21.57 10.18
CA LEU A 81 -9.15 -20.40 11.03
C LEU A 81 -10.30 -20.58 12.03
N GLU A 82 -10.01 -20.31 13.32
CA GLU A 82 -10.96 -20.52 14.41
C GLU A 82 -12.03 -19.41 14.54
N PHE A 83 -12.05 -18.43 13.64
CA PHE A 83 -12.98 -17.30 13.65
C PHE A 83 -13.85 -17.29 12.39
N GLU A 84 -14.99 -16.60 12.45
CA GLU A 84 -15.91 -16.47 11.33
C GLU A 84 -15.22 -15.70 10.19
N HIS A 85 -15.12 -16.33 9.02
CA HIS A 85 -14.47 -15.74 7.86
C HIS A 85 -15.01 -16.35 6.57
N ARG A 86 -14.82 -15.63 5.47
CA ARG A 86 -15.01 -16.12 4.11
C ARG A 86 -13.80 -15.71 3.26
N LEU A 87 -13.11 -16.69 2.67
CA LEU A 87 -12.12 -16.40 1.63
C LEU A 87 -12.84 -15.83 0.40
N LEU A 88 -12.41 -14.66 -0.07
CA LEU A 88 -12.97 -13.99 -1.23
C LEU A 88 -12.18 -14.33 -2.50
N LEU A 89 -10.87 -14.14 -2.45
CA LEU A 89 -9.93 -14.34 -3.56
C LEU A 89 -8.51 -14.54 -3.00
N GLY A 90 -7.58 -14.93 -3.88
CA GLY A 90 -6.16 -15.06 -3.57
C GLY A 90 -5.29 -14.62 -4.75
N HIS A 91 -4.15 -14.01 -4.43
CA HIS A 91 -3.01 -13.79 -5.33
C HIS A 91 -1.92 -14.84 -5.04
N VAL A 92 -1.08 -15.13 -6.04
CA VAL A 92 0.14 -15.93 -5.82
C VAL A 92 1.29 -15.05 -5.32
N SER A 93 1.22 -13.75 -5.62
CA SER A 93 2.16 -12.73 -5.18
C SER A 93 1.85 -12.17 -3.79
N LEU A 94 2.78 -11.38 -3.25
CA LEU A 94 2.55 -10.63 -2.01
C LEU A 94 1.52 -9.54 -2.25
N LEU A 95 0.39 -9.64 -1.55
CA LEU A 95 -0.63 -8.59 -1.58
C LEU A 95 -0.10 -7.31 -0.94
N THR A 96 -0.34 -6.18 -1.58
CA THR A 96 0.13 -4.87 -1.10
C THR A 96 -1.03 -4.01 -0.61
N ASP A 97 -2.15 -3.97 -1.32
CA ASP A 97 -3.32 -3.17 -0.92
C ASP A 97 -4.66 -3.84 -1.28
N VAL A 98 -5.73 -3.42 -0.60
CA VAL A 98 -7.12 -3.87 -0.80
C VAL A 98 -8.08 -2.69 -0.65
N LEU A 99 -8.85 -2.42 -1.70
CA LEU A 99 -9.95 -1.46 -1.70
C LEU A 99 -11.30 -2.12 -1.99
N ILE A 100 -12.35 -1.46 -1.51
CA ILE A 100 -13.73 -1.71 -1.93
C ILE A 100 -14.22 -0.50 -2.70
N ALA A 101 -14.71 -0.74 -3.91
CA ALA A 101 -15.32 0.28 -4.77
C ALA A 101 -16.78 -0.07 -5.04
N THR A 102 -17.64 0.94 -5.18
CA THR A 102 -19.00 0.77 -5.68
C THR A 102 -19.15 1.44 -7.03
N ALA A 103 -19.90 0.80 -7.93
CA ALA A 103 -20.18 1.33 -9.26
C ALA A 103 -21.54 0.89 -9.75
N VAL A 104 -22.13 1.68 -10.63
CA VAL A 104 -23.36 1.31 -11.33
C VAL A 104 -23.00 0.65 -12.66
N ILE A 105 -23.23 -0.65 -12.77
CA ILE A 105 -23.09 -1.40 -14.02
C ILE A 105 -24.49 -1.80 -14.50
N GLU A 106 -24.83 -1.47 -15.74
CA GLU A 106 -26.12 -1.83 -16.35
C GLU A 106 -27.35 -1.48 -15.48
N GLN A 107 -27.35 -0.28 -14.90
CA GLN A 107 -28.42 0.22 -14.00
C GLN A 107 -28.53 -0.51 -12.65
N ARG A 108 -27.50 -1.27 -12.25
CA ARG A 108 -27.42 -1.90 -10.93
C ARG A 108 -26.17 -1.47 -10.21
N GLU A 109 -26.33 -1.07 -8.96
CA GLU A 109 -25.20 -0.83 -8.07
C GLU A 109 -24.56 -2.17 -7.70
N GLY A 110 -23.25 -2.25 -7.93
CA GLY A 110 -22.42 -3.40 -7.60
C GLY A 110 -21.20 -2.95 -6.82
N ALA A 111 -20.71 -3.83 -5.95
CA ALA A 111 -19.47 -3.63 -5.22
C ALA A 111 -18.35 -4.50 -5.82
N PHE A 112 -17.13 -3.99 -5.75
CA PHE A 112 -15.94 -4.60 -6.30
C PHE A 112 -14.83 -4.60 -5.26
N THR A 113 -14.06 -5.67 -5.23
CA THR A 113 -12.79 -5.73 -4.50
C THR A 113 -11.68 -5.46 -5.50
N ILE A 114 -10.88 -4.44 -5.22
CA ILE A 114 -9.70 -4.08 -6.01
C ILE A 114 -8.49 -4.42 -5.15
N THR A 115 -7.58 -5.23 -5.70
CA THR A 115 -6.40 -5.70 -4.99
C THR A 115 -5.16 -5.44 -5.81
N SER A 116 -4.07 -5.06 -5.14
CA SER A 116 -2.77 -4.90 -5.76
C SER A 116 -1.72 -5.83 -5.16
N ASP A 117 -0.67 -6.12 -5.92
CA ASP A 117 0.41 -6.97 -5.47
C ASP A 117 1.82 -6.52 -5.89
N ARG A 118 2.81 -7.30 -5.44
CA ARG A 118 4.23 -7.10 -5.74
C ARG A 118 4.59 -7.33 -7.20
N ASP A 119 3.81 -8.12 -7.93
CA ASP A 119 4.08 -8.46 -9.33
C ASP A 119 3.30 -7.58 -10.31
N GLU A 120 3.11 -6.31 -9.94
CA GLU A 120 2.54 -5.24 -10.77
C GLU A 120 1.03 -5.37 -11.05
N HIS A 121 0.35 -6.36 -10.49
CA HIS A 121 -1.06 -6.56 -10.79
C HIS A 121 -1.94 -5.64 -9.96
N ILE A 122 -2.91 -5.03 -10.63
CA ILE A 122 -4.10 -4.46 -10.02
C ILE A 122 -5.30 -5.26 -10.55
N ARG A 123 -5.91 -6.09 -9.70
CA ARG A 123 -7.02 -6.97 -10.04
C ARG A 123 -8.34 -6.38 -9.54
N VAL A 124 -9.35 -6.37 -10.41
CA VAL A 124 -10.72 -5.97 -10.06
C VAL A 124 -11.59 -7.23 -10.07
N SER A 125 -12.22 -7.56 -8.93
CA SER A 125 -13.11 -8.70 -8.79
C SER A 125 -14.46 -8.29 -8.20
N ARG A 126 -15.52 -9.03 -8.49
CA ARG A 126 -16.85 -8.73 -7.90
C ARG A 126 -16.84 -9.01 -6.41
N TYR A 127 -17.52 -8.17 -5.63
CA TYR A 127 -17.74 -8.39 -4.20
C TYR A 127 -19.19 -8.83 -3.95
N PRO A 128 -19.45 -9.88 -3.12
CA PRO A 128 -18.50 -10.77 -2.44
C PRO A 128 -18.08 -11.99 -3.29
N GLN A 129 -18.39 -12.01 -4.58
CA GLN A 129 -18.07 -13.11 -5.51
C GLN A 129 -16.64 -12.98 -6.05
N GLY A 130 -15.62 -12.95 -5.18
CA GLY A 130 -14.23 -12.65 -5.56
C GLY A 130 -13.59 -13.62 -6.56
N HIS A 131 -14.20 -14.80 -6.77
CA HIS A 131 -13.83 -15.73 -7.83
C HIS A 131 -14.20 -15.24 -9.24
N VAL A 132 -15.11 -14.25 -9.36
CA VAL A 132 -15.46 -13.61 -10.63
C VAL A 132 -14.59 -12.37 -10.82
N ILE A 133 -13.57 -12.52 -11.65
CA ILE A 133 -12.67 -11.44 -12.06
C ILE A 133 -13.39 -10.58 -13.09
N GLN A 134 -13.45 -9.27 -12.83
CA GLN A 134 -14.01 -8.29 -13.76
C GLN A 134 -12.95 -7.82 -14.77
N GLY A 135 -11.71 -7.64 -14.32
CA GLY A 135 -10.61 -7.22 -15.18
C GLY A 135 -9.34 -6.91 -14.39
N TYR A 136 -8.36 -6.37 -15.10
CA TYR A 136 -7.08 -5.93 -14.55
C TYR A 136 -6.78 -4.51 -15.04
N CYS A 137 -6.14 -3.71 -14.20
CA CYS A 137 -5.55 -2.42 -14.60
C CYS A 137 -4.06 -2.63 -14.85
N LEU A 138 -3.66 -2.73 -16.12
CA LEU A 138 -2.29 -3.02 -16.52
C LEU A 138 -1.54 -1.74 -16.89
N GLY A 139 -0.29 -1.60 -16.46
CA GLY A 139 0.55 -0.45 -16.81
C GLY A 139 1.74 -0.19 -15.88
N HIS A 140 1.71 -0.72 -14.66
CA HIS A 140 2.86 -0.66 -13.75
C HIS A 140 4.00 -1.53 -14.26
N SER A 141 5.24 -1.07 -14.06
CA SER A 141 6.48 -1.81 -14.41
C SER A 141 7.28 -2.30 -13.20
N ASP A 142 6.83 -1.98 -11.99
CA ASP A 142 7.31 -2.51 -10.71
C ASP A 142 6.14 -2.67 -9.74
N PHE A 143 6.39 -3.20 -8.54
CA PHE A 143 5.36 -3.47 -7.54
C PHE A 143 4.42 -2.28 -7.31
N VAL A 144 3.13 -2.55 -7.06
CA VAL A 144 2.17 -1.51 -6.67
C VAL A 144 2.14 -1.43 -5.14
N SER A 145 2.30 -0.25 -4.56
CA SER A 145 2.33 -0.06 -3.10
C SER A 145 1.01 0.46 -2.55
N GLN A 146 0.33 1.34 -3.30
CA GLN A 146 -0.83 2.08 -2.80
C GLN A 146 -1.89 2.24 -3.88
N LEU A 147 -3.14 2.08 -3.47
CA LEU A 147 -4.32 2.37 -4.27
C LEU A 147 -5.16 3.46 -3.58
N CYS A 148 -5.81 4.32 -4.37
CA CYS A 148 -6.69 5.35 -3.85
C CYS A 148 -7.84 5.62 -4.83
N ILE A 149 -9.07 5.69 -4.31
CA ILE A 149 -10.24 6.13 -5.09
C ILE A 149 -10.76 7.42 -4.47
N PRO A 150 -10.75 8.55 -5.19
CA PRO A 150 -11.29 9.81 -4.70
C PRO A 150 -12.82 9.72 -4.55
N GLY A 151 -13.34 10.14 -3.40
CA GLY A 151 -14.79 10.12 -3.15
C GLY A 151 -15.61 11.00 -4.11
N TRP A 152 -14.99 11.98 -4.76
CA TRP A 152 -15.63 12.86 -5.75
C TRP A 152 -15.47 12.38 -7.20
N SER A 153 -14.68 11.33 -7.44
CA SER A 153 -14.42 10.76 -8.76
C SER A 153 -14.26 9.23 -8.62
N PRO A 154 -15.34 8.52 -8.26
CA PRO A 154 -15.31 7.09 -7.94
C PRO A 154 -14.99 6.20 -9.14
N GLU A 155 -15.04 6.72 -10.37
CA GLU A 155 -14.64 6.06 -11.60
C GLU A 155 -13.11 5.96 -11.78
N HIS A 156 -12.36 6.83 -11.09
CA HIS A 156 -10.91 6.90 -11.21
C HIS A 156 -10.22 6.16 -10.06
N LEU A 157 -9.34 5.22 -10.42
CA LEU A 157 -8.42 4.57 -9.50
C LEU A 157 -7.04 5.18 -9.69
N ILE A 158 -6.49 5.70 -8.60
CA ILE A 158 -5.13 6.23 -8.56
C ILE A 158 -4.24 5.18 -7.90
N SER A 159 -3.06 4.97 -8.46
CA SER A 159 -2.11 3.98 -7.97
C SER A 159 -0.68 4.49 -8.04
N GLY A 160 0.15 4.00 -7.13
CA GLY A 160 1.58 4.26 -7.06
C GLY A 160 2.31 3.03 -6.58
N GLY A 161 3.63 2.99 -6.80
CA GLY A 161 4.39 1.77 -6.62
C GLY A 161 5.89 1.99 -6.52
N GLY A 162 6.64 0.97 -6.94
CA GLY A 162 8.10 1.00 -7.03
C GLY A 162 8.63 1.90 -8.13
N GLU A 163 7.82 2.31 -9.10
CA GLU A 163 8.24 3.31 -10.07
C GLU A 163 7.98 4.73 -9.56
N PRO A 164 8.80 5.72 -9.95
CA PRO A 164 8.51 7.12 -9.69
C PRO A 164 7.40 7.57 -10.65
N SER A 165 6.20 7.04 -10.48
CA SER A 165 5.03 7.50 -11.20
C SER A 165 3.76 7.31 -10.39
N VAL A 166 2.77 8.15 -10.68
CA VAL A 166 1.39 7.96 -10.23
C VAL A 166 0.53 7.76 -11.47
N LYS A 167 -0.26 6.69 -11.46
CA LYS A 167 -1.10 6.27 -12.58
C LYS A 167 -2.57 6.40 -12.23
N VAL A 168 -3.36 6.89 -13.17
CA VAL A 168 -4.82 7.00 -13.06
C VAL A 168 -5.49 6.06 -14.06
N PHE A 169 -6.41 5.25 -13.58
CA PHE A 169 -7.14 4.26 -14.36
C PHE A 169 -8.65 4.51 -14.32
N ASP A 170 -9.34 4.26 -15.43
CA ASP A 170 -10.75 3.85 -15.40
C ASP A 170 -10.76 2.38 -14.99
N TRP A 171 -10.95 2.12 -13.70
CA TRP A 171 -10.82 0.78 -13.15
C TRP A 171 -11.93 -0.18 -13.58
N GLN A 172 -13.08 0.35 -14.01
CA GLN A 172 -14.17 -0.49 -14.52
C GLN A 172 -13.83 -1.05 -15.88
N LYS A 173 -13.15 -0.25 -16.71
CA LYS A 173 -12.70 -0.65 -18.05
C LYS A 173 -11.30 -1.25 -18.08
N GLY A 174 -10.52 -1.07 -17.01
CA GLY A 174 -9.11 -1.47 -16.93
C GLY A 174 -8.19 -0.61 -17.82
N LEU A 175 -8.57 0.65 -18.08
CA LEU A 175 -7.84 1.54 -19.00
C LEU A 175 -6.97 2.52 -18.23
N LEU A 176 -5.68 2.59 -18.57
CA LEU A 176 -4.79 3.65 -18.11
C LEU A 176 -5.16 4.97 -18.81
N LEU A 177 -5.52 5.98 -18.03
CA LEU A 177 -5.95 7.30 -18.51
C LEU A 177 -4.79 8.29 -18.54
N SER A 178 -4.02 8.33 -17.45
CA SER A 178 -2.86 9.22 -17.34
C SER A 178 -1.79 8.62 -16.45
N GLU A 179 -0.56 9.09 -16.66
CA GLU A 179 0.62 8.77 -15.88
C GLU A 179 1.41 10.06 -15.66
N GLU A 180 1.64 10.40 -14.39
CA GLU A 180 2.59 11.44 -14.00
C GLU A 180 3.88 10.78 -13.54
N ASN A 181 4.96 10.99 -14.29
CA ASN A 181 6.26 10.34 -14.07
C ASN A 181 7.26 11.22 -13.29
N PHE A 182 6.82 12.39 -12.80
CA PHE A 182 7.63 13.35 -12.05
C PHE A 182 8.90 13.81 -12.79
N GLU A 183 8.92 13.71 -14.12
CA GLU A 183 10.02 14.20 -14.94
C GLU A 183 9.91 15.70 -15.25
N GLY A 184 8.77 16.32 -14.94
CA GLY A 184 8.58 17.76 -15.06
C GLY A 184 9.66 18.53 -14.28
N ASP A 185 10.14 19.63 -14.87
CA ASP A 185 11.29 20.38 -14.36
C ASP A 185 11.14 20.78 -12.88
N GLU A 186 9.93 21.15 -12.46
CA GLU A 186 9.63 21.57 -11.09
C GLU A 186 9.74 20.42 -10.07
N VAL A 187 9.05 19.30 -10.33
CA VAL A 187 9.05 18.16 -9.39
C VAL A 187 10.41 17.49 -9.36
N LYS A 188 11.02 17.30 -10.54
CA LYS A 188 12.36 16.74 -10.66
C LYS A 188 13.39 17.59 -9.92
N ALA A 189 13.32 18.92 -10.03
CA ALA A 189 14.19 19.82 -9.28
C ALA A 189 13.97 19.72 -7.77
N ALA A 190 12.72 19.67 -7.30
CA ALA A 190 12.41 19.53 -5.88
C ALA A 190 12.91 18.20 -5.30
N VAL A 191 12.68 17.08 -6.00
CA VAL A 191 13.16 15.76 -5.58
C VAL A 191 14.68 15.71 -5.60
N THR A 192 15.33 16.23 -6.65
CA THR A 192 16.80 16.26 -6.74
C THR A 192 17.41 17.12 -5.62
N LYS A 193 16.80 18.27 -5.32
CA LYS A 193 17.19 19.13 -4.19
C LYS A 193 17.07 18.40 -2.85
N ALA A 194 15.98 17.66 -2.64
CA ALA A 194 15.77 16.88 -1.42
C ALA A 194 16.78 15.72 -1.30
N LEU A 195 17.08 15.03 -2.39
CA LEU A 195 18.07 13.95 -2.38
C LEU A 195 19.50 14.48 -2.15
N ALA A 196 19.84 15.65 -2.70
CA ALA A 196 21.15 16.26 -2.55
C ALA A 196 21.49 16.68 -1.11
N SER A 197 20.51 16.80 -0.22
CA SER A 197 20.76 17.10 1.20
C SER A 197 21.27 15.90 1.99
N ASN A 198 21.30 14.70 1.42
CA ASN A 198 21.72 13.48 2.07
C ASN A 198 22.87 12.78 1.30
N LYS A 199 23.61 11.92 2.01
CA LYS A 199 24.69 11.07 1.47
C LYS A 199 24.22 9.66 1.09
N ASP A 200 22.95 9.30 1.30
CA ASP A 200 22.42 8.03 0.83
C ASP A 200 22.44 7.99 -0.71
N ASP A 201 22.90 6.87 -1.30
CA ASP A 201 22.93 6.64 -2.76
C ASP A 201 21.52 6.37 -3.32
N ARG A 202 20.67 7.40 -3.26
CA ARG A 202 19.28 7.39 -3.73
C ARG A 202 19.12 8.32 -4.93
N SER A 203 18.31 7.87 -5.88
CA SER A 203 18.02 8.57 -7.13
C SER A 203 16.53 8.41 -7.44
N LEU A 204 15.96 9.32 -8.23
CA LEU A 204 14.53 9.36 -8.53
C LEU A 204 13.98 8.02 -9.04
N ASP A 205 14.74 7.34 -9.91
CA ASP A 205 14.41 6.01 -10.47
C ASP A 205 14.34 4.89 -9.43
N LYS A 206 14.94 5.09 -8.25
CA LYS A 206 14.94 4.13 -7.15
C LYS A 206 13.89 4.44 -6.09
N LEU A 207 13.22 5.60 -6.15
CA LEU A 207 12.19 5.95 -5.19
C LEU A 207 10.90 5.16 -5.42
N ALA A 208 10.22 4.82 -4.34
CA ALA A 208 8.88 4.26 -4.36
C ALA A 208 7.88 5.29 -3.83
N ILE A 209 6.65 5.25 -4.35
CA ILE A 209 5.52 5.99 -3.78
C ILE A 209 5.12 5.34 -2.47
N SER A 210 5.20 6.08 -1.37
CA SER A 210 4.88 5.59 -0.02
C SER A 210 3.44 5.81 0.39
N GLY A 211 2.77 6.79 -0.21
CA GLY A 211 1.37 7.06 0.09
C GLY A 211 0.72 7.96 -0.96
N ILE A 212 -0.58 7.76 -1.10
CA ILE A 212 -1.48 8.51 -1.98
C ILE A 212 -2.74 8.79 -1.17
N TRP A 213 -3.13 10.06 -1.10
CA TRP A 213 -4.30 10.49 -0.34
C TRP A 213 -5.19 11.39 -1.20
N ALA A 214 -6.49 11.08 -1.24
CA ALA A 214 -7.50 11.90 -1.90
C ALA A 214 -8.15 12.85 -0.87
N ILE A 215 -7.87 14.14 -0.99
CA ILE A 215 -8.38 15.19 -0.11
C ILE A 215 -9.51 15.93 -0.80
N GLY A 216 -10.75 15.57 -0.46
CA GLY A 216 -11.93 16.28 -0.96
C GLY A 216 -12.01 17.68 -0.35
N THR A 217 -12.35 18.69 -1.14
CA THR A 217 -12.53 20.05 -0.65
C THR A 217 -13.99 20.33 -0.35
N GLU A 218 -14.29 20.86 0.83
CA GLU A 218 -15.66 21.32 1.17
C GLU A 218 -15.94 22.72 0.60
N SER A 219 -14.90 23.52 0.33
CA SER A 219 -15.01 24.93 -0.07
C SER A 219 -15.58 25.19 -1.48
N THR A 220 -15.93 24.18 -2.27
CA THR A 220 -16.38 24.35 -3.67
C THR A 220 -17.81 23.87 -3.95
N THR A 221 -18.75 24.01 -3.02
CA THR A 221 -20.17 24.12 -3.42
C THR A 221 -20.42 25.50 -4.02
N THR A 222 -19.82 25.80 -5.17
CA THR A 222 -20.25 26.94 -5.98
C THR A 222 -21.56 26.56 -6.66
N ALA A 223 -22.57 27.40 -6.47
CA ALA A 223 -23.98 27.20 -6.84
C ALA A 223 -24.29 27.00 -8.34
N ILE A 224 -23.31 26.65 -9.18
CA ILE A 224 -23.47 26.52 -10.63
C ILE A 224 -23.27 25.09 -11.12
N GLU A 225 -22.59 24.20 -10.41
CA GLU A 225 -22.61 22.76 -10.71
C GLU A 225 -22.18 21.99 -9.45
N ASP A 226 -22.96 20.97 -9.07
CA ASP A 226 -22.87 20.16 -7.83
C ASP A 226 -21.62 19.25 -7.78
N ARG A 227 -20.54 19.63 -8.46
CA ARG A 227 -19.37 18.81 -8.67
C ARG A 227 -18.39 19.05 -7.52
N LYS A 228 -18.39 18.12 -6.56
CA LYS A 228 -17.33 18.05 -5.54
C LYS A 228 -15.96 17.99 -6.23
N THR A 229 -15.01 18.78 -5.76
CA THR A 229 -13.63 18.75 -6.24
C THR A 229 -12.70 18.35 -5.10
N GLY A 230 -11.44 18.08 -5.42
CA GLY A 230 -10.45 17.70 -4.44
C GLY A 230 -9.05 17.64 -5.03
N LEU A 231 -8.09 17.39 -4.15
CA LEU A 231 -6.67 17.30 -4.48
C LEU A 231 -6.16 15.91 -4.16
N ILE A 232 -5.21 15.44 -4.95
CA ILE A 232 -4.48 14.20 -4.73
C ILE A 232 -3.11 14.56 -4.18
N LEU A 233 -2.71 13.93 -3.08
CA LEU A 233 -1.38 14.07 -2.50
C LEU A 233 -0.62 12.77 -2.71
N ALA A 234 0.64 12.86 -3.16
CA ALA A 234 1.55 11.72 -3.26
C ALA A 234 2.83 11.99 -2.47
N ALA A 235 3.30 10.98 -1.75
CA ALA A 235 4.59 10.97 -1.05
C ALA A 235 5.54 9.96 -1.67
N PHE A 236 6.84 10.27 -1.63
CA PHE A 236 7.89 9.29 -1.85
C PHE A 236 8.41 8.76 -0.53
N GLU A 237 8.82 7.50 -0.50
CA GLU A 237 9.45 6.92 0.66
C GLU A 237 10.69 7.72 1.08
N GLY A 238 10.78 8.08 2.36
CA GLY A 238 11.96 8.74 2.92
C GLY A 238 12.30 10.09 2.28
N LEU A 239 11.32 10.81 1.72
CA LEU A 239 11.49 12.19 1.28
C LEU A 239 10.64 13.18 2.11
N PRO A 240 11.14 14.42 2.29
CA PRO A 240 10.47 15.45 3.07
C PRO A 240 9.63 16.38 2.18
N LEU A 241 8.80 15.80 1.33
CA LEU A 241 7.91 16.54 0.46
C LEU A 241 6.66 15.73 0.10
N LEU A 242 5.57 16.45 -0.17
CA LEU A 242 4.38 15.94 -0.84
C LEU A 242 4.23 16.63 -2.20
N VAL A 243 3.79 15.88 -3.20
CA VAL A 243 3.37 16.44 -4.48
C VAL A 243 1.85 16.43 -4.53
N SER A 244 1.27 17.62 -4.71
CA SER A 244 -0.17 17.83 -4.79
C SER A 244 -0.61 18.00 -6.23
N PHE A 245 -1.70 17.33 -6.62
CA PHE A 245 -2.26 17.34 -7.97
C PHE A 245 -3.75 17.67 -7.95
N THR A 246 -4.22 18.32 -9.01
CA THR A 246 -5.64 18.32 -9.39
C THR A 246 -5.94 17.12 -10.28
N LEU A 247 -7.15 16.56 -10.15
CA LEU A 247 -7.63 15.47 -11.00
C LEU A 247 -8.70 15.99 -11.98
N GLY A 248 -8.39 15.95 -13.27
CA GLY A 248 -9.32 16.28 -14.35
C GLY A 248 -10.41 15.21 -14.53
N ALA A 249 -11.52 15.61 -15.15
CA ALA A 249 -12.63 14.69 -15.45
C ALA A 249 -12.26 13.63 -16.52
N ASP A 250 -11.19 13.86 -17.27
CA ASP A 250 -10.56 12.92 -18.21
C ASP A 250 -9.55 11.98 -17.53
N GLY A 251 -9.35 12.12 -16.22
CA GLY A 251 -8.39 11.35 -15.45
C GLY A 251 -6.96 11.91 -15.50
N ARG A 252 -6.74 13.10 -16.08
CA ARG A 252 -5.42 13.74 -16.13
C ARG A 252 -5.05 14.32 -14.75
N LEU A 253 -3.80 14.09 -14.33
CA LEU A 253 -3.20 14.75 -13.18
C LEU A 253 -2.44 15.99 -13.64
N ASP A 254 -2.73 17.13 -13.02
CA ASP A 254 -1.98 18.36 -13.22
C ASP A 254 -1.37 18.82 -11.90
N LEU A 255 -0.10 19.21 -11.92
CA LEU A 255 0.62 19.67 -10.73
C LEU A 255 -0.07 20.90 -10.14
N HIS A 256 -0.46 20.79 -8.88
CA HIS A 256 -1.06 21.88 -8.10
C HIS A 256 -0.01 22.58 -7.24
N GLN A 257 0.77 21.82 -6.47
CA GLN A 257 1.77 22.37 -5.56
C GLN A 257 2.76 21.29 -5.09
N ILE A 258 4.00 21.69 -4.78
CA ILE A 258 4.93 20.88 -4.00
C ILE A 258 4.98 21.43 -2.58
N ILE A 259 4.69 20.57 -1.60
CA ILE A 259 4.67 20.93 -0.17
C ILE A 259 5.96 20.39 0.45
N GLU A 260 6.91 21.27 0.79
CA GLU A 260 8.11 20.88 1.53
C GLU A 260 7.81 20.80 3.03
N THR A 261 8.25 19.72 3.68
CA THR A 261 8.11 19.50 5.13
C THR A 261 9.46 19.62 5.86
N SER A 262 9.46 19.73 7.19
CA SER A 262 10.69 19.78 7.98
C SER A 262 11.45 18.44 8.03
N SER A 263 10.76 17.31 7.87
CA SER A 263 11.34 15.97 7.87
C SER A 263 10.59 15.03 6.92
N ASN A 264 11.04 13.77 6.80
CA ASN A 264 10.43 12.80 5.88
C ASN A 264 8.97 12.54 6.22
N VAL A 265 8.13 12.49 5.20
CA VAL A 265 6.70 12.23 5.33
C VAL A 265 6.46 10.75 5.59
N LEU A 266 5.70 10.45 6.65
CA LEU A 266 5.30 9.08 6.99
C LEU A 266 3.84 8.80 6.63
N ASP A 267 2.93 9.69 7.01
CA ASP A 267 1.49 9.56 6.72
C ASP A 267 0.79 10.92 6.75
N VAL A 268 -0.36 10.99 6.08
CA VAL A 268 -1.19 12.19 5.97
C VAL A 268 -2.64 11.86 6.35
N VAL A 269 -3.23 12.69 7.20
CA VAL A 269 -4.66 12.59 7.56
C VAL A 269 -5.36 13.91 7.32
N ARG A 270 -6.58 13.84 6.76
CA ARG A 270 -7.49 14.99 6.62
C ARG A 270 -8.33 15.13 7.89
N ILE A 271 -8.49 16.35 8.39
CA ILE A 271 -9.48 16.67 9.43
C ILE A 271 -10.75 17.17 8.74
N ALA A 272 -11.87 16.44 8.89
CA ALA A 272 -13.11 16.69 8.13
C ALA A 272 -13.72 18.09 8.32
N GLU A 273 -13.50 18.74 9.47
CA GLU A 273 -14.07 20.07 9.79
C GLU A 273 -13.31 21.24 9.15
N GLY A 274 -12.26 20.99 8.36
CA GLY A 274 -11.57 22.01 7.57
C GLY A 274 -10.90 21.43 6.33
N ASP A 275 -10.50 22.27 5.38
CA ASP A 275 -9.58 21.86 4.32
C ASP A 275 -8.15 21.77 4.90
N LEU A 276 -8.00 21.01 5.98
CA LEU A 276 -6.81 20.90 6.82
C LEU A 276 -6.28 19.47 6.76
N ILE A 277 -4.98 19.35 6.51
CA ILE A 277 -4.24 18.09 6.62
C ILE A 277 -3.25 18.16 7.77
N ILE A 278 -3.03 17.02 8.43
CA ILE A 278 -1.93 16.80 9.37
C ILE A 278 -1.02 15.75 8.76
N ILE A 279 0.28 16.01 8.81
CA ILE A 279 1.34 15.17 8.29
C ILE A 279 2.16 14.67 9.47
N SER A 280 2.32 13.35 9.57
CA SER A 280 3.25 12.73 10.51
C SER A 280 4.64 12.63 9.90
N LEU A 281 5.65 12.94 10.70
CA LEU A 281 7.02 13.12 10.25
C LEU A 281 8.01 12.21 10.96
N ASP A 282 9.05 11.80 10.24
CA ASP A 282 10.16 11.05 10.82
C ASP A 282 10.99 11.94 11.77
N THR A 283 10.96 11.62 13.06
CA THR A 283 11.73 12.32 14.07
C THR A 283 13.13 11.75 14.28
N ALA A 284 13.41 10.54 13.78
CA ALA A 284 14.63 9.80 14.07
C ALA A 284 15.71 9.95 12.99
N HIS A 285 15.36 9.97 11.70
CA HIS A 285 16.34 10.08 10.61
C HIS A 285 16.55 11.52 10.14
N GLU A 286 17.75 11.83 9.66
CA GLU A 286 18.03 13.11 9.01
C GLU A 286 17.08 13.36 7.83
N LYS A 287 16.91 14.63 7.45
CA LYS A 287 16.02 15.02 6.34
C LYS A 287 16.47 14.34 5.04
N ALA A 288 15.53 13.70 4.36
CA ALA A 288 15.73 12.84 3.18
C ALA A 288 16.60 11.59 3.41
N ALA A 289 16.82 11.19 4.68
CA ALA A 289 17.60 10.00 5.04
C ALA A 289 16.75 8.84 5.53
N THR A 290 17.22 7.64 5.22
CA THR A 290 16.61 6.37 5.65
C THR A 290 17.58 5.50 6.46
N LYS A 291 18.86 5.90 6.49
CA LYS A 291 19.94 5.28 7.27
C LYS A 291 20.47 6.20 8.36
N SER A 292 20.79 7.44 8.00
CA SER A 292 21.43 8.40 8.91
C SER A 292 20.45 8.89 9.97
N LEU A 293 20.79 8.67 11.25
CA LEU A 293 20.01 9.13 12.40
C LEU A 293 20.38 10.58 12.77
N LYS A 294 19.41 11.36 13.25
CA LYS A 294 19.65 12.70 13.80
C LYS A 294 20.54 12.60 15.03
N ALA A 295 21.49 13.52 15.17
CA ALA A 295 22.27 13.63 16.40
C ALA A 295 21.37 13.99 17.60
N GLU A 296 21.66 13.45 18.78
CA GLU A 296 21.05 13.84 20.06
C GLU A 296 21.46 15.28 20.42
N SER A 297 20.89 16.26 19.73
CA SER A 297 20.96 17.66 20.12
C SER A 297 19.55 18.11 20.44
N GLY A 298 19.37 18.71 21.62
CA GLY A 298 18.09 18.99 22.28
C GLY A 298 17.17 20.00 21.60
N ASN A 299 17.07 19.99 20.27
CA ASN A 299 16.01 20.67 19.54
C ASN A 299 14.74 19.81 19.58
N GLU A 300 13.62 20.47 19.89
CA GLU A 300 12.28 19.92 19.75
C GLU A 300 12.09 19.36 18.33
N SER A 301 12.09 18.03 18.20
CA SER A 301 11.81 17.39 16.92
C SER A 301 10.32 17.56 16.62
N VAL A 302 10.00 18.34 15.60
CA VAL A 302 8.64 18.47 15.09
C VAL A 302 8.18 17.10 14.57
N SER A 303 7.19 16.53 15.25
CA SER A 303 6.63 15.21 14.92
C SER A 303 5.43 15.29 13.99
N LEU A 304 4.74 16.44 14.01
CA LEU A 304 3.57 16.73 13.21
C LEU A 304 3.72 18.09 12.53
N GLU A 305 3.33 18.17 11.27
CA GLU A 305 3.06 19.43 10.57
C GLU A 305 1.61 19.47 10.12
N ALA A 306 1.07 20.66 9.92
CA ALA A 306 -0.29 20.81 9.43
C ALA A 306 -0.34 21.86 8.33
N PHE A 307 -1.17 21.62 7.32
CA PHE A 307 -1.37 22.53 6.21
C PHE A 307 -2.86 22.74 5.97
N GLU A 308 -3.25 23.99 5.79
CA GLU A 308 -4.61 24.41 5.48
C GLU A 308 -4.67 24.89 4.03
N LEU A 309 -5.69 24.45 3.30
CA LEU A 309 -5.96 24.89 1.95
C LEU A 309 -6.63 26.26 1.99
N THR A 310 -6.05 27.22 1.30
CA THR A 310 -6.54 28.60 1.26
C THR A 310 -6.70 29.07 -0.19
N SER A 311 -7.58 30.04 -0.43
CA SER A 311 -7.66 30.69 -1.74
C SER A 311 -6.38 31.48 -2.03
N ALA A 312 -5.81 31.26 -3.21
CA ALA A 312 -4.69 32.02 -3.73
C ALA A 312 -5.16 33.30 -4.43
N GLU A 313 -4.25 34.28 -4.56
CA GLU A 313 -4.54 35.58 -5.18
C GLU A 313 -4.96 35.49 -6.66
N ASN A 314 -4.55 34.41 -7.34
CA ASN A 314 -4.89 34.11 -8.72
C ASN A 314 -6.26 33.40 -8.88
N GLY A 315 -7.01 33.20 -7.79
CA GLY A 315 -8.29 32.49 -7.80
C GLY A 315 -8.20 30.96 -7.71
N GLY A 316 -6.98 30.40 -7.62
CA GLY A 316 -6.75 28.98 -7.32
C GLY A 316 -6.77 28.69 -5.82
N THR A 317 -6.37 27.48 -5.44
CA THR A 317 -6.12 27.08 -4.05
C THR A 317 -4.63 26.89 -3.79
N VAL A 318 -4.22 26.93 -2.53
CA VAL A 318 -2.82 26.70 -2.12
C VAL A 318 -2.77 26.21 -0.67
N TRP A 319 -1.94 25.19 -0.42
CA TRP A 319 -1.63 24.70 0.91
C TRP A 319 -0.69 25.66 1.62
N ARG A 320 -1.07 26.10 2.83
CA ARG A 320 -0.27 26.95 3.70
C ARG A 320 -0.09 26.30 5.05
N LEU A 321 1.07 26.52 5.66
CA LEU A 321 1.37 25.99 6.99
C LEU A 321 0.35 26.50 8.01
N ALA A 322 -0.22 25.59 8.78
CA ALA A 322 -1.23 25.85 9.79
C ALA A 322 -0.65 25.66 11.20
N GLY A 323 -0.82 26.67 12.07
CA GLY A 323 -0.27 26.67 13.43
C GLY A 323 -0.92 25.67 14.40
N ILE A 324 -1.91 24.88 13.98
CA ILE A 324 -2.52 23.84 14.82
C ILE A 324 -1.52 22.75 15.21
N ALA A 325 -0.56 22.44 14.33
CA ALA A 325 0.48 21.46 14.61
C ALA A 325 1.40 21.88 15.77
N GLU A 326 1.66 23.17 15.97
CA GLU A 326 2.47 23.66 17.10
C GLU A 326 1.83 23.29 18.44
N ARG A 327 0.50 23.41 18.54
CA ARG A 327 -0.26 23.04 19.74
C ARG A 327 -0.21 21.52 19.99
N LEU A 328 -0.32 20.72 18.93
CA LEU A 328 -0.23 19.26 19.03
C LEU A 328 1.18 18.83 19.45
N ASN A 329 2.22 19.37 18.84
CA ASN A 329 3.60 19.08 19.23
C ASN A 329 3.88 19.48 20.68
N THR A 330 3.44 20.68 21.11
CA THR A 330 3.56 21.11 22.52
C THR A 330 2.87 20.12 23.47
N SER A 331 1.68 19.63 23.11
CA SER A 331 0.95 18.64 23.91
C SER A 331 1.70 17.31 23.99
N ILE A 332 2.31 16.85 22.89
CA ILE A 332 3.12 15.62 22.85
C ILE A 332 4.35 15.75 23.76
N THR A 333 5.02 16.89 23.77
CA THR A 333 6.21 17.10 24.64
C THR A 333 5.91 17.03 26.14
N GLY A 334 4.65 17.24 26.54
CA GLY A 334 4.18 17.18 27.92
C GLY A 334 3.79 15.78 28.42
N ILE A 335 3.87 14.75 27.57
CA ILE A 335 3.58 13.36 27.96
C ILE A 335 4.80 12.78 28.69
N GLU A 336 4.63 12.38 29.96
CA GLU A 336 5.70 11.89 30.84
C GLU A 336 6.31 10.55 30.39
N ASP A 337 5.51 9.67 29.78
CA ASP A 337 5.96 8.44 29.11
C ASP A 337 6.51 8.78 27.72
N ARG A 338 7.69 9.40 27.69
CA ARG A 338 8.39 9.62 26.43
C ARG A 338 8.74 8.27 25.80
N PRO A 339 8.47 8.05 24.50
CA PRO A 339 9.15 7.01 23.79
C PRO A 339 10.66 7.26 23.92
N VAL A 340 11.38 6.23 24.36
CA VAL A 340 12.84 6.26 24.53
C VAL A 340 13.46 6.85 23.27
N ALA A 341 14.16 7.97 23.39
CA ALA A 341 15.08 8.42 22.36
C ALA A 341 16.07 7.28 22.16
N TRP A 342 15.99 6.57 21.03
CA TRP A 342 16.86 5.45 20.76
C TRP A 342 18.28 6.00 20.60
N GLY A 343 19.07 5.86 21.65
CA GLY A 343 20.47 6.23 21.61
C GLY A 343 21.17 5.46 20.49
N ALA A 344 21.92 6.19 19.67
CA ALA A 344 22.70 5.69 18.53
C ALA A 344 23.63 4.51 18.87
N ALA A 345 23.84 4.22 20.17
CA ALA A 345 24.68 3.15 20.67
C ALA A 345 24.05 1.74 20.67
N MET A 346 22.74 1.60 20.52
CA MET A 346 22.08 0.28 20.46
C MET A 346 21.35 0.09 19.14
N MET A 347 22.07 -0.32 18.07
CA MET A 347 21.55 -1.24 17.02
C MET A 347 22.40 -1.33 15.75
N ASP A 348 23.52 -0.62 15.61
CA ASP A 348 24.27 -0.59 14.34
C ASP A 348 25.19 -1.82 14.10
N GLN A 349 24.74 -3.02 14.48
CA GLN A 349 25.41 -4.30 14.18
C GLN A 349 24.58 -5.21 13.27
N ARG A 350 23.76 -4.66 12.38
CA ARG A 350 23.12 -5.44 11.31
C ARG A 350 23.49 -4.90 9.92
N ASN A 351 24.01 -5.83 9.11
CA ASN A 351 24.28 -5.74 7.67
C ASN A 351 24.49 -4.34 7.08
N ALA A 352 25.76 -3.96 6.87
CA ALA A 352 26.18 -2.81 6.04
C ALA A 352 25.64 -2.82 4.59
N ARG A 353 24.89 -3.85 4.19
CA ARG A 353 24.22 -3.99 2.89
C ARG A 353 22.74 -3.54 2.90
N SER A 354 22.13 -3.26 4.05
CA SER A 354 20.73 -2.81 4.10
C SER A 354 20.59 -1.38 3.56
N SER A 355 19.48 -1.09 2.87
CA SER A 355 19.12 0.27 2.44
C SER A 355 18.61 1.13 3.59
N TYR A 356 18.41 0.55 4.78
CA TYR A 356 17.78 1.21 5.92
C TYR A 356 18.59 1.00 7.20
N SER A 357 18.44 1.92 8.16
CA SER A 357 18.84 1.66 9.54
C SER A 357 17.91 0.61 10.17
N THR A 358 18.24 0.08 11.35
CA THR A 358 17.34 -0.87 12.05
C THR A 358 15.97 -0.26 12.35
N LEU A 359 15.89 1.04 12.67
CA LEU A 359 14.62 1.75 12.82
C LEU A 359 13.98 2.05 11.46
N GLY A 360 14.81 2.35 10.45
CA GLY A 360 14.38 2.55 9.08
C GLY A 360 13.64 1.33 8.53
N GLU A 361 14.00 0.10 8.90
CA GLU A 361 13.26 -1.12 8.50
C GLU A 361 11.82 -1.19 9.04
N PHE A 362 11.47 -0.37 10.04
CA PHE A 362 10.11 -0.26 10.56
C PHE A 362 9.32 0.89 9.90
N LEU A 363 9.98 2.02 9.64
CA LEU A 363 9.35 3.23 9.08
C LEU A 363 9.29 3.21 7.55
N TYR A 364 10.20 2.47 6.93
CA TYR A 364 10.42 2.39 5.50
C TYR A 364 10.56 0.92 5.08
N GLY A 365 10.69 0.66 3.78
CA GLY A 365 10.95 -0.68 3.29
C GLY A 365 10.19 -1.08 2.04
N LEU A 366 9.43 -0.18 1.41
CA LEU A 366 8.74 -0.49 0.16
C LEU A 366 9.76 -0.78 -0.94
N GLU A 367 10.91 -0.11 -0.97
CA GLU A 367 11.94 -0.40 -1.97
C GLU A 367 12.50 -1.83 -1.87
N ASN A 368 12.31 -2.53 -0.73
CA ASN A 368 12.65 -3.95 -0.61
C ASN A 368 11.69 -4.88 -1.37
N LEU A 369 10.53 -4.39 -1.82
CA LEU A 369 9.59 -5.14 -2.64
C LEU A 369 10.09 -5.29 -4.09
N ARG A 370 11.08 -4.50 -4.52
CA ARG A 370 11.67 -4.65 -5.87
C ARG A 370 12.18 -6.08 -6.09
N LYS A 371 12.00 -6.58 -7.31
CA LYS A 371 12.58 -7.85 -7.73
C LYS A 371 14.11 -7.71 -7.78
N LYS A 372 14.83 -8.54 -7.03
CA LYS A 372 16.31 -8.55 -7.08
C LYS A 372 16.75 -9.18 -8.40
N ARG A 373 17.64 -8.53 -9.16
CA ARG A 373 18.28 -9.12 -10.36
C ARG A 373 18.95 -10.43 -9.95
N GLY A 374 18.35 -11.57 -10.33
CA GLY A 374 18.70 -12.92 -9.90
C GLY A 374 17.47 -13.78 -9.56
N GLN A 375 16.47 -13.22 -8.87
CA GLN A 375 15.20 -13.92 -8.59
C GLN A 375 14.37 -14.11 -9.88
N ALA A 376 14.37 -13.13 -10.78
CA ALA A 376 13.68 -13.26 -12.06
C ALA A 376 14.27 -14.37 -12.98
N ALA A 377 15.53 -14.77 -12.76
CA ALA A 377 16.13 -15.88 -13.49
C ALA A 377 15.79 -17.23 -12.83
N GLU A 378 15.78 -17.31 -11.50
CA GLU A 378 15.36 -18.52 -10.77
C GLU A 378 13.84 -18.78 -10.94
N ASP A 379 13.01 -17.74 -10.96
CA ASP A 379 11.56 -17.87 -11.18
C ASP A 379 11.24 -18.23 -12.65
N GLY A 380 12.01 -17.72 -13.62
CA GLY A 380 11.88 -18.06 -15.04
C GLY A 380 12.46 -19.44 -15.41
N GLU A 381 13.55 -19.87 -14.77
CA GLU A 381 14.08 -21.23 -14.91
C GLU A 381 13.17 -22.26 -14.24
N ALA A 382 12.51 -21.92 -13.11
CA ALA A 382 11.52 -22.80 -12.48
C ALA A 382 10.23 -22.98 -13.28
N GLU A 383 9.83 -22.00 -14.11
CA GLU A 383 8.73 -22.14 -15.09
C GLU A 383 9.17 -22.92 -16.34
N ALA A 384 10.38 -22.69 -16.85
CA ALA A 384 10.90 -23.41 -18.02
C ALA A 384 11.22 -24.89 -17.74
N ASP A 385 11.72 -25.22 -16.55
CA ASP A 385 11.97 -26.61 -16.15
C ASP A 385 10.66 -27.39 -15.91
N GLN A 386 9.56 -26.71 -15.59
CA GLN A 386 8.22 -27.33 -15.50
C GLN A 386 7.57 -27.58 -16.87
N GLU A 387 7.87 -26.79 -17.90
CA GLU A 387 7.42 -27.04 -19.27
C GLU A 387 8.30 -28.06 -20.00
N ALA A 388 9.60 -28.14 -19.69
CA ALA A 388 10.53 -29.08 -20.33
C ALA A 388 10.42 -30.52 -19.80
N GLU A 389 10.00 -30.74 -18.54
CA GLU A 389 9.75 -32.09 -18.00
C GLU A 389 8.39 -32.69 -18.43
N GLY A 390 7.58 -31.94 -19.21
CA GLY A 390 6.29 -32.40 -19.74
C GLY A 390 6.33 -33.11 -21.10
N ASP A 391 7.46 -33.04 -21.82
CA ASP A 391 7.54 -33.47 -23.23
C ASP A 391 8.76 -34.37 -23.57
N ALA A 392 9.34 -35.07 -22.58
CA ALA A 392 10.42 -36.05 -22.79
C ALA A 392 10.09 -37.48 -22.34
#